data_AF-A0A377LT51-F1
#
_entry.id   AF-A0A377LT51-F1
#
_cell.length_a   1.000
_cell.length_b   1.000
_cell.length_c   1.000
_cell.angle_alpha   90.00
_cell.angle_beta   90.00
_cell.angle_gamma   90.00
#
_symmetry.space_group_name_H-M   'P 1'
#
loop_
_entity.id
_entity.type
_entity.pdbx_description
1 polymer ?
#
loop_
_entity_poly.entity_id
_entity_poly.type
_entity_poly.pdbx_seq_one_letter_code
_entity_poly.pdbx_strand_id
1 'polypeptide(L)'
;MTLSTSHHNREQFEHCLAVIRQASVEILLLLNVHVSEGKDPRWFLEQLDSARLGLGGWGAVAKKLNLNDAEMSEFTLQLRLLQQRVPQYESGQDVSENQLIAAMRFVTALEHLRLQQPLLTYSTELAPGSDLEQQQAHKQVRAIELMIKGLIQQAWPDQVRLNNHLKTLFNADRVRRWLKLGDINDVLSGMMFSELAQMLVDKKEYSRYYASLFSDPSMLTLLVEPRKTLQTFLDDIRQIRNNLTVQKALTSAQIQLLDNYYTQITRPVQRAFEEGRTRVNPAGIMAVDASELHAFWEKAQKRDRVTGGDLFEVRDTIEKPTQRAPRTPEQREQLISGVLWGAVGVMVIAIVVGGFWLVTSSAPAETAVAATETPAPQEMRETPSSRETLTRMGITWDENNFRSAINRNDTPHCAALFAGWNGLEALMDGRGDVIQP
;
A
#
# COMPACT_ATOMS: atom_id res chain seq x y z
N MET A 1 -41.41 -14.33 -3.59
CA MET A 1 -40.07 -13.88 -4.01
C MET A 1 -38.99 -14.09 -2.95
N THR A 2 -39.31 -14.35 -1.68
CA THR A 2 -38.33 -14.60 -0.59
C THR A 2 -37.82 -16.04 -0.52
N LEU A 3 -38.65 -17.03 -0.87
CA LEU A 3 -38.29 -18.46 -0.90
C LEU A 3 -37.21 -18.79 -1.95
N SER A 4 -37.19 -18.06 -3.07
CA SER A 4 -36.20 -18.26 -4.13
C SER A 4 -34.81 -17.73 -3.76
N THR A 5 -34.75 -16.60 -3.05
CA THR A 5 -33.48 -16.01 -2.59
C THR A 5 -32.90 -16.78 -1.40
N SER A 6 -33.73 -17.27 -0.47
CA SER A 6 -33.24 -18.11 0.63
C SER A 6 -32.69 -19.45 0.13
N HIS A 7 -33.35 -20.07 -0.84
CA HIS A 7 -32.86 -21.29 -1.47
C HIS A 7 -31.52 -21.09 -2.19
N HIS A 8 -31.40 -20.01 -2.95
CA HIS A 8 -30.17 -19.67 -3.67
C HIS A 8 -28.99 -19.39 -2.72
N ASN A 9 -29.22 -18.61 -1.66
CA ASN A 9 -28.19 -18.34 -0.65
C ASN A 9 -27.73 -19.61 0.06
N ARG A 10 -28.66 -20.53 0.35
CA ARG A 10 -28.34 -21.83 0.96
C ARG A 10 -27.47 -22.68 0.05
N GLU A 11 -27.85 -22.81 -1.23
CA GLU A 11 -27.09 -23.58 -2.22
C GLU A 11 -25.66 -23.05 -2.39
N GLN A 12 -25.51 -21.73 -2.54
CA GLN A 12 -24.19 -21.09 -2.63
C GLN A 12 -23.35 -21.31 -1.36
N PHE A 13 -23.98 -21.20 -0.19
CA PHE A 13 -23.29 -21.41 1.08
C PHE A 13 -22.83 -22.85 1.27
N GLU A 14 -23.67 -23.84 0.92
CA GLU A 14 -23.28 -25.26 0.95
C GLU A 14 -22.13 -25.55 0.01
N HIS A 15 -22.12 -24.94 -1.17
CA HIS A 15 -21.00 -25.02 -2.10
C HIS A 15 -19.71 -24.42 -1.49
N CYS A 16 -19.79 -23.23 -0.88
CA CYS A 16 -18.65 -22.65 -0.18
C CYS A 16 -18.11 -23.60 0.90
N LEU A 17 -18.98 -24.21 1.71
CA LEU A 17 -18.56 -25.17 2.73
C LEU A 17 -17.91 -26.42 2.12
N ALA A 18 -18.40 -26.91 0.99
CA ALA A 18 -17.77 -28.02 0.28
C ALA A 18 -16.35 -27.68 -0.19
N VAL A 19 -16.17 -26.50 -0.79
CA VAL A 19 -14.84 -25.99 -1.19
C VAL A 19 -13.90 -25.88 0.02
N ILE A 20 -14.40 -25.32 1.13
CA ILE A 20 -13.62 -25.15 2.36
C ILE A 20 -13.21 -26.51 2.95
N ARG A 21 -14.11 -27.50 2.96
CA ARG A 21 -13.81 -28.87 3.41
C ARG A 21 -12.73 -29.50 2.54
N GLN A 22 -12.84 -29.42 1.22
CA GLN A 22 -11.83 -29.96 0.32
C GLN A 22 -10.47 -29.27 0.54
N ALA A 23 -10.46 -27.94 0.54
CA ALA A 23 -9.23 -27.17 0.73
C ALA A 23 -8.56 -27.45 2.08
N SER A 24 -9.35 -27.62 3.14
CA SER A 24 -8.82 -27.91 4.48
C SER A 24 -7.99 -29.21 4.51
N VAL A 25 -8.41 -30.26 3.80
CA VAL A 25 -7.69 -31.54 3.75
C VAL A 25 -6.33 -31.37 3.06
N GLU A 26 -6.31 -30.69 1.91
CA GLU A 26 -5.07 -30.46 1.15
C GLU A 26 -4.10 -29.55 1.89
N ILE A 27 -4.61 -28.48 2.51
CA ILE A 27 -3.81 -27.56 3.32
C ILE A 27 -3.20 -28.30 4.51
N LEU A 28 -3.99 -29.09 5.24
CA LEU A 28 -3.50 -29.86 6.39
C LEU A 28 -2.46 -30.90 5.97
N LEU A 29 -2.65 -31.55 4.82
CA LEU A 29 -1.69 -32.50 4.27
C LEU A 29 -0.32 -31.83 4.01
N LEU A 30 -0.30 -30.64 3.40
CA LEU A 30 0.95 -29.87 3.22
C LEU A 30 1.62 -29.50 4.55
N LEU A 31 0.82 -29.29 5.59
CA LEU A 31 1.30 -29.03 6.94
C LEU A 31 1.74 -30.30 7.70
N ASN A 32 1.72 -31.47 7.07
CA ASN A 32 2.01 -32.80 7.63
C ASN A 32 0.94 -33.31 8.63
N VAL A 33 -0.27 -32.79 8.56
CA VAL A 33 -1.43 -33.26 9.34
C VAL A 33 -2.30 -34.13 8.44
N HIS A 34 -2.33 -35.43 8.72
CA HIS A 34 -3.06 -36.40 7.92
C HIS A 34 -4.50 -36.52 8.42
N VAL A 35 -5.46 -36.17 7.58
CA VAL A 35 -6.90 -36.21 7.86
C VAL A 35 -7.61 -36.89 6.69
N SER A 36 -8.63 -37.70 6.99
CA SER A 36 -9.38 -38.43 5.96
C SER A 36 -10.45 -37.57 5.28
N GLU A 37 -11.01 -36.60 6.01
CA GLU A 37 -12.11 -35.75 5.53
C GLU A 37 -12.09 -34.39 6.23
N GLY A 38 -12.46 -33.35 5.49
CA GLY A 38 -12.65 -32.00 6.01
C GLY A 38 -14.02 -31.83 6.67
N LYS A 39 -14.09 -31.12 7.80
CA LYS A 39 -15.33 -30.91 8.57
C LYS A 39 -15.77 -29.44 8.55
N ASP A 40 -16.29 -28.96 9.67
CA ASP A 40 -16.75 -27.59 9.84
C ASP A 40 -15.59 -26.60 10.02
N PRO A 41 -15.81 -25.28 9.82
CA PRO A 41 -14.75 -24.27 9.94
C PRO A 41 -14.05 -24.26 11.31
N ARG A 42 -14.77 -24.61 12.38
CA ARG A 42 -14.20 -24.76 13.72
C ARG A 42 -13.16 -25.87 13.76
N TRP A 43 -13.51 -27.06 13.26
CA TRP A 43 -12.56 -28.16 13.16
C TRP A 43 -11.33 -27.78 12.33
N PHE A 44 -11.50 -27.07 11.21
CA PHE A 44 -10.36 -26.66 10.40
C PHE A 44 -9.40 -25.74 11.18
N LEU A 45 -9.95 -24.77 11.91
CA LEU A 45 -9.16 -23.88 12.77
C LEU A 45 -8.40 -24.66 13.86
N GLU A 46 -9.05 -25.62 14.51
CA GLU A 46 -8.42 -26.48 15.52
C GLU A 46 -7.27 -27.32 14.94
N GLN A 47 -7.44 -27.89 13.74
CA GLN A 47 -6.37 -28.63 13.06
C GLN A 47 -5.22 -27.74 12.63
N LEU A 48 -5.51 -26.51 12.17
CA LEU A 48 -4.50 -25.54 11.80
C LEU A 48 -3.67 -25.10 13.02
N ASP A 49 -4.32 -24.94 14.19
CA ASP A 49 -3.62 -24.67 15.45
C ASP A 49 -2.77 -25.87 15.91
N SER A 50 -3.25 -27.10 15.70
CA SER A 50 -2.44 -28.31 15.95
C SER A 50 -1.19 -28.35 15.05
N ALA A 51 -1.36 -28.06 13.76
CA ALA A 51 -0.26 -27.95 12.80
C ALA A 51 0.75 -26.86 13.22
N ARG A 52 0.26 -25.70 13.67
CA ARG A 52 1.10 -24.61 14.20
C ARG A 52 1.95 -25.07 15.38
N LEU A 53 1.36 -25.79 16.34
CA LEU A 53 2.09 -26.32 17.49
C LEU A 53 3.15 -27.35 17.04
N GLY A 54 2.80 -28.24 16.11
CA GLY A 54 3.73 -29.24 15.58
C GLY A 54 4.89 -28.66 14.76
N LEU A 55 4.68 -27.53 14.09
CA LEU A 55 5.68 -26.85 13.26
C LEU A 55 6.48 -25.77 14.01
N GLY A 56 6.17 -25.51 15.28
CA GLY A 56 6.90 -24.55 16.11
C GLY A 56 6.49 -23.08 15.96
N GLY A 57 5.34 -22.79 15.32
CA GLY A 57 4.77 -21.44 15.26
C GLY A 57 4.19 -21.06 13.89
N TRP A 58 3.55 -19.88 13.84
CA TRP A 58 2.89 -19.37 12.63
C TRP A 58 3.86 -19.11 11.47
N GLY A 59 5.11 -18.71 11.74
CA GLY A 59 6.10 -18.48 10.68
C GLY A 59 6.44 -19.74 9.88
N ALA A 60 6.45 -20.92 10.53
CA ALA A 60 6.69 -22.19 9.85
C ALA A 60 5.48 -22.62 9.01
N VAL A 61 4.27 -22.39 9.50
CA VAL A 61 3.01 -22.59 8.76
C VAL A 61 2.98 -21.68 7.52
N ALA A 62 3.24 -20.38 7.72
CA ALA A 62 3.27 -19.38 6.66
C ALA A 62 4.28 -19.76 5.55
N LYS A 63 5.50 -20.16 5.93
CA LYS A 63 6.52 -20.63 4.99
C LYS A 63 6.06 -21.84 4.16
N LYS A 64 5.37 -22.81 4.78
CA LYS A 64 4.83 -23.97 4.07
C LYS A 64 3.67 -23.62 3.14
N LEU A 65 2.87 -22.62 3.49
CA LEU A 65 1.76 -22.13 2.68
C LEU A 65 2.18 -21.04 1.67
N ASN A 66 3.47 -20.67 1.67
CA ASN A 66 4.01 -19.58 0.86
C ASN A 66 3.29 -18.23 1.09
N LEU A 67 2.91 -17.96 2.33
CA LEU A 67 2.32 -16.69 2.76
C LEU A 67 3.33 -15.87 3.55
N ASN A 68 3.26 -14.55 3.42
CA ASN A 68 3.96 -13.63 4.32
C ASN A 68 3.20 -13.47 5.66
N ASP A 69 3.82 -12.79 6.64
CA ASP A 69 3.24 -12.64 7.98
C ASP A 69 1.87 -11.91 7.98
N ALA A 70 1.69 -10.94 7.09
CA ALA A 70 0.44 -10.20 6.96
C ALA A 70 -0.65 -11.07 6.31
N GLU A 71 -0.34 -11.76 5.22
CA GLU A 71 -1.24 -12.69 4.54
C GLU A 71 -1.66 -13.84 5.46
N MET A 72 -0.74 -14.39 6.26
CA MET A 72 -1.06 -15.44 7.23
C MET A 72 -1.97 -14.92 8.35
N SER A 73 -1.74 -13.69 8.80
CA SER A 73 -2.59 -13.03 9.80
C SER A 73 -4.00 -12.81 9.24
N GLU A 74 -4.11 -12.32 8.01
CA GLU A 74 -5.40 -12.12 7.35
C GLU A 74 -6.14 -13.44 7.15
N PHE A 75 -5.46 -14.47 6.65
CA PHE A 75 -6.03 -15.81 6.43
C PHE A 75 -6.64 -16.37 7.73
N THR A 76 -5.91 -16.30 8.84
CA THR A 76 -6.40 -16.79 10.14
C THR A 76 -7.52 -15.94 10.72
N LEU A 77 -7.50 -14.62 10.50
CA LEU A 77 -8.60 -13.73 10.91
C LEU A 77 -9.88 -14.02 10.14
N GLN A 78 -9.80 -14.26 8.83
CA GLN A 78 -10.96 -14.62 8.02
C GLN A 78 -11.53 -15.98 8.41
N LEU A 79 -10.69 -16.99 8.67
CA LEU A 79 -11.13 -18.29 9.17
C LEU A 79 -11.81 -18.18 10.54
N ARG A 80 -11.28 -17.33 11.44
CA ARG A 80 -11.91 -17.07 12.73
C ARG A 80 -13.25 -16.38 12.60
N LEU A 81 -13.37 -15.39 11.70
CA LEU A 81 -14.65 -14.74 11.42
C LEU A 81 -15.68 -15.75 10.89
N LEU A 82 -15.26 -16.62 9.97
CA LEU A 82 -16.11 -17.69 9.46
C LEU A 82 -16.58 -18.61 10.58
N GLN A 83 -15.67 -19.06 11.45
CA GLN A 83 -16.01 -19.91 12.61
C GLN A 83 -16.98 -19.22 13.57
N GLN A 84 -16.85 -17.91 13.79
CA GLN A 84 -17.78 -17.14 14.62
C GLN A 84 -19.18 -17.01 13.99
N ARG A 85 -19.25 -16.88 12.65
CA ARG A 85 -20.52 -16.74 11.92
C ARG A 85 -21.17 -18.09 11.62
N VAL A 86 -20.39 -19.16 11.56
CA VAL A 86 -20.84 -20.53 11.27
C VAL A 86 -20.32 -21.46 12.37
N PRO A 87 -20.85 -21.37 13.61
CA PRO A 87 -20.38 -22.20 14.71
C PRO A 87 -20.79 -23.68 14.55
N GLN A 88 -22.01 -23.92 14.06
CA GLN A 88 -22.56 -25.23 13.70
C GLN A 88 -23.53 -25.01 12.54
N TYR A 89 -23.43 -25.84 11.50
CA TYR A 89 -24.36 -25.84 10.36
C TYR A 89 -24.71 -27.28 10.01
N GLU A 90 -26.02 -27.55 9.92
CA GLU A 90 -26.56 -28.79 9.39
C GLU A 90 -27.18 -28.51 8.02
N SER A 91 -27.00 -29.44 7.07
CA SER A 91 -27.51 -29.24 5.71
C SER A 91 -29.03 -29.04 5.71
N GLY A 92 -29.49 -28.08 4.90
CA GLY A 92 -30.89 -27.71 4.83
C GLY A 92 -31.33 -26.58 5.77
N GLN A 93 -30.49 -26.16 6.74
CA GLN A 93 -30.77 -24.99 7.59
C GLN A 93 -30.82 -23.70 6.77
N ASP A 94 -31.61 -22.73 7.22
CA ASP A 94 -31.64 -21.40 6.62
C ASP A 94 -30.31 -20.68 6.84
N VAL A 95 -29.82 -20.01 5.78
CA VAL A 95 -28.53 -19.33 5.78
C VAL A 95 -28.74 -17.82 5.75
N SER A 96 -28.16 -17.13 6.72
CA SER A 96 -28.12 -15.67 6.73
C SER A 96 -27.13 -15.10 5.72
N GLU A 97 -27.38 -13.89 5.24
CA GLU A 97 -26.48 -13.18 4.34
C GLU A 97 -25.06 -13.05 4.90
N ASN A 98 -24.92 -12.79 6.21
CA ASN A 98 -23.61 -12.70 6.87
C ASN A 98 -22.84 -14.02 6.90
N GLN A 99 -23.55 -15.16 6.99
CA GLN A 99 -22.91 -16.48 6.89
C GLN A 99 -22.39 -16.73 5.48
N LEU A 100 -23.20 -16.40 4.46
CA LEU A 100 -22.79 -16.50 3.06
C LEU A 100 -21.59 -15.60 2.77
N ILE A 101 -21.62 -14.34 3.18
CA ILE A 101 -20.50 -13.41 3.02
C ILE A 101 -19.24 -13.95 3.71
N ALA A 102 -19.33 -14.40 4.97
CA ALA A 102 -18.16 -14.92 5.67
C ALA A 102 -17.55 -16.15 4.96
N ALA A 103 -18.39 -17.06 4.46
CA ALA A 103 -17.94 -18.24 3.74
C ALA A 103 -17.30 -17.87 2.40
N MET A 104 -17.93 -16.98 1.64
CA MET A 104 -17.44 -16.55 0.33
C MET A 104 -16.13 -15.77 0.44
N ARG A 105 -15.99 -14.91 1.46
CA ARG A 105 -14.72 -14.23 1.78
C ARG A 105 -13.60 -15.25 2.00
N PHE A 106 -13.87 -16.27 2.80
CA PHE A 106 -12.86 -17.30 3.05
C PHE A 106 -12.55 -18.13 1.78
N VAL A 107 -13.54 -18.40 0.92
CA VAL A 107 -13.29 -19.00 -0.40
C VAL A 107 -12.36 -18.12 -1.25
N THR A 108 -12.54 -16.79 -1.28
CA THR A 108 -11.60 -15.91 -2.00
C THR A 108 -10.19 -15.90 -1.41
N ALA A 109 -10.04 -16.07 -0.10
CA ALA A 109 -8.73 -16.27 0.53
C ALA A 109 -8.10 -17.62 0.16
N LEU A 110 -8.90 -18.68 0.02
CA LEU A 110 -8.44 -19.97 -0.51
C LEU A 110 -8.01 -19.84 -1.98
N GLU A 111 -8.74 -19.11 -2.81
CA GLU A 111 -8.32 -18.80 -4.19
C GLU A 111 -6.95 -18.11 -4.23
N HIS A 112 -6.74 -17.13 -3.36
CA HIS A 112 -5.45 -16.46 -3.23
C HIS A 112 -4.36 -17.41 -2.75
N LEU A 113 -4.62 -18.20 -1.71
CA LEU A 113 -3.67 -19.20 -1.20
C LEU A 113 -3.26 -20.21 -2.27
N ARG A 114 -4.20 -20.68 -3.09
CA ARG A 114 -3.92 -21.60 -4.20
C ARG A 114 -3.00 -20.97 -5.26
N LEU A 115 -3.10 -19.66 -5.50
CA LEU A 115 -2.18 -18.94 -6.37
C LEU A 115 -0.76 -18.86 -5.79
N GLN A 116 -0.64 -18.72 -4.46
CA GLN A 116 0.66 -18.66 -3.78
C GLN A 116 1.32 -20.03 -3.61
N GLN A 117 0.52 -21.10 -3.45
CA GLN A 117 1.00 -22.45 -3.21
C GLN A 117 0.50 -23.42 -4.29
N PRO A 118 1.27 -23.63 -5.38
CA PRO A 118 0.87 -24.46 -6.52
C PRO A 118 0.65 -25.94 -6.23
N LEU A 119 1.07 -26.42 -5.05
CA LEU A 119 0.81 -27.80 -4.61
C LEU A 119 -0.65 -28.02 -4.21
N LEU A 120 -1.41 -26.95 -3.98
CA LEU A 120 -2.84 -27.01 -3.71
C LEU A 120 -3.62 -27.12 -5.03
N THR A 121 -4.53 -28.08 -5.09
CA THR A 121 -5.25 -28.45 -6.33
C THR A 121 -6.77 -28.45 -6.18
N TYR A 122 -7.30 -28.13 -4.99
CA TYR A 122 -8.73 -27.98 -4.77
C TYR A 122 -9.39 -27.01 -5.77
N SER A 123 -10.63 -27.32 -6.13
CA SER A 123 -11.42 -26.49 -7.02
C SER A 123 -12.19 -25.44 -6.23
N THR A 124 -12.15 -24.21 -6.72
CA THR A 124 -13.00 -23.10 -6.26
C THR A 124 -14.01 -22.69 -7.34
N GLU A 125 -14.13 -23.47 -8.42
CA GLU A 125 -15.02 -23.16 -9.52
C GLU A 125 -16.48 -23.19 -9.05
N LEU A 126 -16.99 -21.99 -8.87
CA LEU A 126 -18.41 -21.66 -8.99
C LEU A 126 -18.67 -21.44 -10.48
N ALA A 127 -19.87 -21.78 -10.99
CA ALA A 127 -20.20 -21.64 -12.41
C ALA A 127 -19.68 -20.30 -12.97
N PRO A 128 -18.99 -20.30 -14.14
CA PRO A 128 -18.30 -19.12 -14.63
C PRO A 128 -19.30 -17.97 -14.79
N GLY A 129 -18.97 -16.82 -14.20
CA GLY A 129 -19.78 -15.63 -14.33
C GLY A 129 -19.96 -15.27 -15.80
N SER A 130 -21.21 -15.05 -16.21
CA SER A 130 -21.55 -14.60 -17.55
C SER A 130 -20.91 -13.24 -17.87
N ASP A 131 -20.73 -12.92 -19.15
CA ASP A 131 -20.23 -11.60 -19.57
C ASP A 131 -21.10 -10.45 -19.01
N LEU A 132 -22.39 -10.70 -18.82
CA LEU A 132 -23.32 -9.77 -18.20
C LEU A 132 -22.98 -9.51 -16.72
N GLU A 133 -22.65 -10.55 -15.96
CA GLU A 133 -22.24 -10.44 -14.55
C GLU A 133 -20.87 -9.76 -14.42
N GLN A 134 -19.93 -10.04 -15.32
CA GLN A 134 -18.66 -9.30 -15.38
C GLN A 134 -18.89 -7.81 -15.64
N GLN A 135 -19.73 -7.46 -16.62
CA GLN A 135 -20.07 -6.05 -16.89
C GLN A 135 -20.79 -5.39 -15.70
N GLN A 136 -21.67 -6.12 -15.02
CA GLN A 136 -22.35 -5.64 -13.82
C GLN A 136 -21.36 -5.32 -12.69
N ALA A 137 -20.37 -6.19 -12.48
CA ALA A 137 -19.30 -5.95 -11.50
C ALA A 137 -18.51 -4.67 -11.80
N HIS A 138 -18.19 -4.42 -13.07
CA HIS A 138 -17.54 -3.17 -13.49
C HIS A 138 -18.40 -1.94 -13.15
N LYS A 139 -19.71 -2.02 -13.35
CA LYS A 139 -20.65 -0.94 -13.01
C LYS A 139 -20.72 -0.71 -11.50
N GLN A 140 -20.80 -1.78 -10.71
CA GLN A 140 -20.89 -1.71 -9.24
C GLN A 140 -19.65 -1.07 -8.63
N VAL A 141 -18.44 -1.49 -9.01
CA VAL A 141 -17.20 -0.89 -8.49
C VAL A 141 -17.10 0.59 -8.86
N ARG A 142 -17.40 0.96 -10.12
CA ARG A 142 -17.49 2.37 -10.54
C ARG A 142 -18.50 3.13 -9.69
N ALA A 143 -19.69 2.57 -9.49
CA ALA A 143 -20.75 3.23 -8.76
C ALA A 143 -20.40 3.46 -7.29
N ILE A 144 -19.72 2.51 -6.64
CA ILE A 144 -19.20 2.69 -5.28
C ILE A 144 -18.14 3.79 -5.25
N GLU A 145 -17.17 3.81 -6.18
CA GLU A 145 -16.16 4.87 -6.24
C GLU A 145 -16.79 6.27 -6.40
N LEU A 146 -17.75 6.41 -7.31
CA LEU A 146 -18.44 7.68 -7.55
C LEU A 146 -19.37 8.08 -6.40
N MET A 147 -20.03 7.11 -5.76
CA MET A 147 -20.83 7.35 -4.56
C MET A 147 -19.95 7.91 -3.43
N ILE A 148 -18.79 7.30 -3.17
CA ILE A 148 -17.84 7.79 -2.16
C ILE A 148 -17.40 9.23 -2.49
N LYS A 149 -17.03 9.49 -3.75
CA LYS A 149 -16.67 10.85 -4.20
C LYS A 149 -17.81 11.85 -3.96
N GLY A 150 -19.04 11.50 -4.33
CA GLY A 150 -20.22 12.32 -4.11
C GLY A 150 -20.50 12.61 -2.63
N LEU A 151 -20.31 11.60 -1.76
CA LEU A 151 -20.48 11.77 -0.31
C LEU A 151 -19.42 12.69 0.28
N ILE A 152 -18.16 12.59 -0.17
CA ILE A 152 -17.08 13.49 0.24
C ILE A 152 -17.36 14.92 -0.23
N GLN A 153 -17.77 15.11 -1.50
CA GLN A 153 -18.12 16.43 -2.05
C GLN A 153 -19.33 17.05 -1.35
N GLN A 154 -20.32 16.25 -0.93
CA GLN A 154 -21.44 16.76 -0.14
C GLN A 154 -20.99 17.22 1.25
N ALA A 155 -20.10 16.49 1.91
CA ALA A 155 -19.56 16.87 3.21
C ALA A 155 -18.64 18.10 3.13
N TRP A 156 -17.94 18.26 2.00
CA TRP A 156 -16.96 19.32 1.74
C TRP A 156 -17.20 19.99 0.39
N PRO A 157 -18.24 20.84 0.26
CA PRO A 157 -18.63 21.44 -1.02
C PRO A 157 -17.66 22.52 -1.53
N ASP A 158 -16.87 23.11 -0.64
CA ASP A 158 -15.83 24.09 -0.98
C ASP A 158 -14.49 23.38 -1.22
N GLN A 159 -14.02 23.40 -2.47
CA GLN A 159 -12.78 22.73 -2.89
C GLN A 159 -11.54 23.24 -2.16
N VAL A 160 -11.48 24.52 -1.79
CA VAL A 160 -10.34 25.07 -1.06
C VAL A 160 -10.32 24.53 0.38
N ARG A 161 -11.50 24.47 1.01
CA ARG A 161 -11.64 23.86 2.35
C ARG A 161 -11.35 22.37 2.33
N LEU A 162 -11.85 21.64 1.33
CA LEU A 162 -11.55 20.22 1.13
C LEU A 162 -10.04 20.00 1.01
N ASN A 163 -9.37 20.77 0.14
CA ASN A 163 -7.92 20.67 -0.04
C ASN A 163 -7.16 20.93 1.27
N ASN A 164 -7.57 21.93 2.06
CA ASN A 164 -6.93 22.23 3.35
C ASN A 164 -7.18 21.15 4.40
N HIS A 165 -8.38 20.58 4.43
CA HIS A 165 -8.72 19.45 5.28
C HIS A 165 -7.90 18.21 4.92
N LEU A 166 -7.83 17.87 3.64
CA LEU A 166 -7.01 16.76 3.14
C LEU A 166 -5.53 16.93 3.45
N LYS A 167 -4.98 18.16 3.37
CA LYS A 167 -3.59 18.44 3.78
C LYS A 167 -3.37 18.13 5.27
N THR A 168 -4.39 18.36 6.10
CA THR A 168 -4.34 18.08 7.55
C THR A 168 -4.42 16.58 7.84
N LEU A 169 -5.21 15.84 7.07
CA LEU A 169 -5.38 14.39 7.24
C LEU A 169 -4.23 13.60 6.63
N PHE A 170 -3.89 13.87 5.37
CA PHE A 170 -3.00 13.03 4.57
C PHE A 170 -1.63 13.63 4.28
N ASN A 171 -1.33 14.84 4.78
CA ASN A 171 -0.16 15.66 4.45
C ASN A 171 -0.25 16.42 3.12
N ALA A 172 0.53 17.50 3.03
CA ALA A 172 0.50 18.40 1.87
C ALA A 172 1.09 17.79 0.59
N ASP A 173 2.07 16.89 0.72
CA ASP A 173 2.73 16.29 -0.44
C ASP A 173 1.83 15.29 -1.16
N ARG A 174 1.05 14.50 -0.41
CA ARG A 174 0.01 13.63 -1.00
C ARG A 174 -1.03 14.45 -1.74
N VAL A 175 -1.52 15.55 -1.15
CA VAL A 175 -2.49 16.42 -1.81
C VAL A 175 -1.93 17.06 -3.08
N ARG A 176 -0.67 17.52 -3.07
CA ARG A 176 0.00 18.02 -4.28
C ARG A 176 0.08 16.94 -5.37
N ARG A 177 0.40 15.70 -5.00
CA ARG A 177 0.41 14.56 -5.93
C ARG A 177 -0.97 14.30 -6.52
N TRP A 178 -2.02 14.29 -5.70
CA TRP A 178 -3.39 14.08 -6.18
C TRP A 178 -3.84 15.20 -7.12
N LEU A 179 -3.55 16.46 -6.81
CA LEU A 179 -3.86 17.59 -7.69
C LEU A 179 -3.09 17.53 -9.03
N LYS A 180 -1.88 16.96 -9.05
CA LYS A 180 -1.10 16.75 -10.27
C LYS A 180 -1.66 15.60 -11.13
N LEU A 181 -2.20 14.56 -10.50
CA LEU A 181 -2.72 13.37 -11.17
C LEU A 181 -4.21 13.47 -11.53
N GLY A 182 -4.95 14.31 -10.83
CA GLY A 182 -6.39 14.51 -10.97
C GLY A 182 -6.76 15.51 -12.08
N ASP A 183 -8.05 15.59 -12.32
CA ASP A 183 -8.68 16.58 -13.17
C ASP A 183 -8.56 17.99 -12.56
N ILE A 184 -8.68 18.99 -13.42
CA ILE A 184 -8.58 20.41 -13.03
C ILE A 184 -9.62 20.71 -11.95
N ASN A 185 -9.16 21.26 -10.83
CA ASN A 185 -9.97 21.60 -9.65
C ASN A 185 -10.68 20.43 -8.97
N ASP A 186 -10.30 19.17 -9.24
CA ASP A 186 -10.84 18.00 -8.55
C ASP A 186 -9.73 17.15 -7.92
N VAL A 187 -9.46 17.37 -6.64
CA VAL A 187 -8.47 16.57 -5.89
C VAL A 187 -8.87 15.10 -5.76
N LEU A 188 -10.17 14.77 -5.72
CA LEU A 188 -10.65 13.42 -5.46
C LEU A 188 -10.45 12.51 -6.68
N SER A 189 -10.45 13.08 -7.88
CA SER A 189 -10.14 12.34 -9.12
C SER A 189 -8.70 11.78 -9.14
N GLY A 190 -7.77 12.43 -8.42
CA GLY A 190 -6.37 12.01 -8.29
C GLY A 190 -6.10 11.05 -7.13
N MET A 191 -7.09 10.82 -6.25
CA MET A 191 -6.97 9.89 -5.13
C MET A 191 -7.14 8.43 -5.59
N MET A 192 -6.45 7.52 -4.90
CA MET A 192 -6.66 6.08 -5.03
C MET A 192 -7.96 5.67 -4.35
N PHE A 193 -8.47 4.47 -4.67
CA PHE A 193 -9.72 3.99 -4.09
C PHE A 193 -9.60 3.80 -2.58
N SER A 194 -8.47 3.26 -2.10
CA SER A 194 -8.17 3.12 -0.68
C SER A 194 -8.19 4.45 0.06
N GLU A 195 -7.67 5.51 -0.55
CA GLU A 195 -7.62 6.86 0.03
C GLU A 195 -9.03 7.48 0.12
N LEU A 196 -9.88 7.25 -0.89
CA LEU A 196 -11.29 7.65 -0.87
C LEU A 196 -12.08 6.85 0.18
N ALA A 197 -11.89 5.53 0.23
CA ALA A 197 -12.52 4.66 1.21
C ALA A 197 -12.11 5.04 2.64
N GLN A 198 -10.84 5.38 2.87
CA GLN A 198 -10.34 5.86 4.16
C GLN A 198 -11.04 7.14 4.63
N MET A 199 -11.36 8.08 3.72
CA MET A 199 -12.16 9.26 4.08
C MET A 199 -13.57 8.89 4.58
N LEU A 200 -14.17 7.85 3.99
CA LEU A 200 -15.50 7.40 4.39
C LEU A 200 -15.48 6.67 5.75
N VAL A 201 -14.44 5.88 6.04
CA VAL A 201 -14.40 5.01 7.23
C VAL A 201 -13.55 5.54 8.38
N ASP A 202 -12.80 6.63 8.19
CA ASP A 202 -12.06 7.29 9.27
C ASP A 202 -13.01 7.59 10.44
N LYS A 203 -12.60 7.22 11.65
CA LYS A 203 -13.46 7.29 12.84
C LYS A 203 -14.09 8.67 13.05
N LYS A 204 -13.35 9.75 12.79
CA LYS A 204 -13.84 11.12 13.01
C LYS A 204 -14.72 11.59 11.85
N GLU A 205 -14.30 11.34 10.62
CA GLU A 205 -15.08 11.71 9.44
C GLU A 205 -16.40 10.92 9.40
N TYR A 206 -16.36 9.61 9.63
CA TYR A 206 -17.53 8.74 9.69
C TYR A 206 -18.54 9.21 10.73
N SER A 207 -18.11 9.40 11.97
CA SER A 207 -19.02 9.84 13.05
C SER A 207 -19.63 11.21 12.76
N ARG A 208 -18.92 12.10 12.06
CA ARG A 208 -19.35 13.48 11.83
C ARG A 208 -20.27 13.62 10.62
N TYR A 209 -20.00 12.90 9.54
CA TYR A 209 -20.64 13.13 8.24
C TYR A 209 -21.46 11.94 7.74
N TYR A 210 -21.10 10.71 8.10
CA TYR A 210 -21.60 9.52 7.39
C TYR A 210 -22.43 8.58 8.26
N ALA A 211 -22.27 8.58 9.58
CA ALA A 211 -22.94 7.64 10.48
C ALA A 211 -24.48 7.65 10.35
N SER A 212 -25.08 8.83 10.11
CA SER A 212 -26.54 8.95 9.92
C SER A 212 -27.04 8.34 8.61
N LEU A 213 -26.17 8.16 7.60
CA LEU A 213 -26.52 7.49 6.34
C LEU A 213 -26.55 5.96 6.52
N PHE A 214 -25.76 5.44 7.46
CA PHE A 214 -25.56 4.01 7.70
C PHE A 214 -26.21 3.54 9.02
N SER A 215 -27.32 4.16 9.42
CA SER A 215 -28.00 3.86 10.68
C SER A 215 -29.00 2.69 10.61
N ASP A 216 -29.14 2.03 9.46
CA ASP A 216 -30.04 0.87 9.31
C ASP A 216 -29.47 -0.34 10.07
N PRO A 217 -30.15 -0.86 11.11
CA PRO A 217 -29.65 -1.97 11.93
C PRO A 217 -29.59 -3.30 11.18
N SER A 218 -30.20 -3.40 9.99
CA SER A 218 -30.15 -4.61 9.17
C SER A 218 -28.95 -4.64 8.22
N MET A 219 -28.30 -3.49 7.98
CA MET A 219 -27.20 -3.33 7.02
C MET A 219 -25.86 -3.25 7.74
N LEU A 220 -24.79 -3.70 7.07
CA LEU A 220 -23.42 -3.64 7.58
C LEU A 220 -23.23 -4.41 8.91
N THR A 221 -23.87 -5.59 9.02
CA THR A 221 -23.93 -6.38 10.26
C THR A 221 -22.92 -7.54 10.33
N LEU A 222 -22.02 -7.67 9.34
CA LEU A 222 -20.98 -8.70 9.32
C LEU A 222 -20.04 -8.62 10.54
N LEU A 223 -19.77 -7.42 11.04
CA LEU A 223 -19.05 -7.16 12.29
C LEU A 223 -19.95 -6.37 13.25
N VAL A 224 -19.53 -6.26 14.51
CA VAL A 224 -20.31 -5.57 15.56
C VAL A 224 -20.49 -4.09 15.25
N GLU A 225 -19.46 -3.43 14.71
CA GLU A 225 -19.52 -2.02 14.34
C GLU A 225 -19.80 -1.87 12.83
N PRO A 226 -20.86 -1.16 12.41
CA PRO A 226 -21.17 -0.92 10.99
C PRO A 226 -20.02 -0.28 10.21
N ARG A 227 -19.29 0.65 10.85
CA ARG A 227 -18.09 1.28 10.29
C ARG A 227 -16.99 0.26 9.96
N LYS A 228 -16.81 -0.75 10.83
CA LYS A 228 -15.83 -1.82 10.62
C LYS A 228 -16.27 -2.75 9.51
N THR A 229 -17.54 -3.12 9.45
CA THR A 229 -18.08 -3.87 8.32
C THR A 229 -17.87 -3.10 7.00
N LEU A 230 -18.15 -1.80 6.98
CA LEU A 230 -17.93 -0.95 5.81
C LEU A 230 -16.46 -0.89 5.41
N GLN A 231 -15.54 -0.71 6.36
CA GLN A 231 -14.09 -0.76 6.12
C GLN A 231 -13.68 -2.08 5.47
N THR A 232 -14.15 -3.20 6.02
CA THR A 232 -13.86 -4.53 5.53
C THR A 232 -14.37 -4.72 4.09
N PHE A 233 -15.61 -4.33 3.80
CA PHE A 233 -16.16 -4.45 2.44
C PHE A 233 -15.40 -3.58 1.44
N LEU A 234 -15.05 -2.35 1.82
CA LEU A 234 -14.30 -1.45 0.95
C LEU A 234 -12.89 -1.96 0.68
N ASP A 235 -12.22 -2.61 1.63
CA ASP A 235 -10.92 -3.22 1.34
C ASP A 235 -11.03 -4.40 0.37
N ASP A 236 -12.02 -5.27 0.55
CA ASP A 236 -12.26 -6.35 -0.41
C ASP A 236 -12.60 -5.79 -1.82
N ILE A 237 -13.42 -4.73 -1.89
CA ILE A 237 -13.74 -4.04 -3.16
C ILE A 237 -12.49 -3.42 -3.79
N ARG A 238 -11.54 -2.89 -3.00
CA ARG A 238 -10.25 -2.40 -3.51
C ARG A 238 -9.49 -3.52 -4.22
N GLN A 239 -9.44 -4.72 -3.64
CA GLN A 239 -8.78 -5.87 -4.26
C GLN A 239 -9.48 -6.29 -5.57
N ILE A 240 -10.82 -6.34 -5.57
CA ILE A 240 -11.63 -6.60 -6.77
C ILE A 240 -11.36 -5.54 -7.86
N ARG A 241 -11.36 -4.26 -7.48
CA ARG A 241 -11.08 -3.13 -8.37
C ARG A 241 -9.68 -3.23 -8.99
N ASN A 242 -8.68 -3.66 -8.23
CA ASN A 242 -7.33 -3.85 -8.76
C ASN A 242 -7.31 -4.93 -9.85
N ASN A 243 -7.97 -6.07 -9.64
CA ASN A 243 -8.12 -7.12 -10.66
C ASN A 243 -8.80 -6.59 -11.93
N LEU A 244 -9.91 -5.86 -11.79
CA LEU A 244 -10.60 -5.24 -12.92
C LEU A 244 -9.73 -4.23 -13.67
N THR A 245 -8.92 -3.45 -12.94
CA THR A 245 -8.03 -2.46 -13.54
C THR A 245 -6.98 -3.11 -14.42
N VAL A 246 -6.46 -4.28 -14.06
CA VAL A 246 -5.51 -5.04 -14.90
C VAL A 246 -6.20 -6.00 -15.88
N GLN A 247 -7.51 -5.83 -16.13
CA GLN A 247 -8.32 -6.65 -17.05
C GLN A 247 -8.36 -8.15 -16.70
N LYS A 248 -8.17 -8.49 -15.44
CA LYS A 248 -8.35 -9.86 -14.96
C LYS A 248 -9.83 -10.12 -14.71
N ALA A 249 -10.36 -11.20 -15.29
CA ALA A 249 -11.72 -11.65 -15.03
C ALA A 249 -11.90 -11.97 -13.54
N LEU A 250 -13.03 -11.56 -12.97
CA LEU A 250 -13.35 -11.86 -11.57
C LEU A 250 -13.80 -13.31 -11.44
N THR A 251 -13.44 -13.94 -10.32
CA THR A 251 -13.99 -15.26 -9.96
C THR A 251 -15.46 -15.09 -9.58
N SER A 252 -16.26 -16.14 -9.72
CA SER A 252 -17.70 -16.03 -9.38
C SER A 252 -17.90 -15.76 -7.87
N ALA A 253 -16.96 -16.18 -7.02
CA ALA A 253 -16.93 -15.80 -5.61
C ALA A 253 -16.78 -14.28 -5.43
N GLN A 254 -15.86 -13.66 -6.17
CA GLN A 254 -15.66 -12.20 -6.15
C GLN A 254 -16.89 -11.43 -6.67
N ILE A 255 -17.55 -11.91 -7.72
CA ILE A 255 -18.77 -11.31 -8.26
C ILE A 255 -19.88 -11.36 -7.20
N GLN A 256 -20.14 -12.53 -6.62
CA GLN A 256 -21.19 -12.69 -5.61
C GLN A 256 -20.89 -11.85 -4.35
N LEU A 257 -19.62 -11.77 -3.91
CA LEU A 257 -19.24 -10.87 -2.83
C LEU A 257 -19.55 -9.42 -3.18
N LEU A 258 -19.18 -8.98 -4.38
CA LEU A 258 -19.42 -7.62 -4.83
C LEU A 258 -20.92 -7.28 -4.87
N ASP A 259 -21.78 -8.21 -5.31
CA ASP A 259 -23.25 -8.02 -5.30
C ASP A 259 -23.78 -7.79 -3.88
N ASN A 260 -23.32 -8.60 -2.92
CA ASN A 260 -23.69 -8.46 -1.51
C ASN A 260 -23.16 -7.13 -0.94
N TYR A 261 -21.89 -6.81 -1.17
CA TYR A 261 -21.28 -5.56 -0.70
C TYR A 261 -21.95 -4.33 -1.28
N TYR A 262 -22.21 -4.35 -2.59
CA TYR A 262 -22.89 -3.26 -3.28
C TYR A 262 -24.26 -3.00 -2.64
N THR A 263 -25.03 -4.05 -2.39
CA THR A 263 -26.35 -3.93 -1.75
C THR A 263 -26.24 -3.34 -0.35
N GLN A 264 -25.36 -3.88 0.50
CA GLN A 264 -25.22 -3.41 1.88
C GLN A 264 -24.68 -1.97 2.00
N ILE A 265 -23.82 -1.55 1.07
CA ILE A 265 -23.22 -0.23 1.07
C ILE A 265 -24.17 0.82 0.47
N THR A 266 -24.79 0.52 -0.67
CA THR A 266 -25.52 1.53 -1.44
C THR A 266 -26.96 1.70 -0.98
N ARG A 267 -27.61 0.65 -0.46
CA ARG A 267 -29.02 0.72 -0.05
C ARG A 267 -29.30 1.73 1.08
N PRO A 268 -28.47 1.84 2.14
CA PRO A 268 -28.64 2.90 3.14
C PRO A 268 -28.53 4.30 2.55
N VAL A 269 -27.58 4.51 1.62
CA VAL A 269 -27.37 5.80 0.94
C VAL A 269 -28.52 6.12 -0.02
N GLN A 270 -29.01 5.12 -0.75
CA GLN A 270 -30.16 5.25 -1.64
C GLN A 270 -31.43 5.62 -0.87
N ARG A 271 -31.68 4.97 0.28
CA ARG A 271 -32.79 5.35 1.15
C ARG A 271 -32.64 6.78 1.67
N ALA A 272 -31.43 7.16 2.08
CA ALA A 272 -31.15 8.52 2.51
C ALA A 272 -31.36 9.56 1.39
N PHE A 273 -31.14 9.19 0.12
CA PHE A 273 -31.44 10.03 -1.03
C PHE A 273 -32.95 10.19 -1.25
N GLU A 274 -33.69 9.09 -1.19
CA GLU A 274 -35.17 9.08 -1.29
C GLU A 274 -35.83 9.91 -0.18
N GLU A 275 -35.24 9.91 1.01
CA GLU A 275 -35.65 10.74 2.16
C GLU A 275 -35.12 12.19 2.12
N GLY A 276 -34.33 12.56 1.11
CA GLY A 276 -33.76 13.90 0.95
C GLY A 276 -32.61 14.25 1.92
N ARG A 277 -32.08 13.28 2.65
CA ARG A 277 -30.95 13.45 3.59
C ARG A 277 -29.59 13.51 2.89
N THR A 278 -29.50 13.02 1.65
CA THR A 278 -28.32 13.17 0.79
C THR A 278 -28.74 13.50 -0.64
N ARG A 279 -27.85 14.15 -1.39
CA ARG A 279 -27.99 14.43 -2.82
C ARG A 279 -27.36 13.32 -3.69
N VAL A 280 -26.64 12.39 -3.08
CA VAL A 280 -25.96 11.29 -3.79
C VAL A 280 -26.98 10.21 -4.10
N ASN A 281 -27.16 9.88 -5.38
CA ASN A 281 -28.11 8.87 -5.86
C ASN A 281 -27.36 7.64 -6.41
N PRO A 282 -27.14 6.58 -5.60
CA PRO A 282 -26.48 5.37 -6.07
C PRO A 282 -27.14 4.71 -7.29
N ALA A 283 -28.48 4.66 -7.34
CA ALA A 283 -29.20 4.08 -8.47
C ALA A 283 -28.97 4.88 -9.78
N GLY A 284 -28.94 6.20 -9.69
CA GLY A 284 -28.61 7.07 -10.83
C GLY A 284 -27.18 6.90 -11.32
N ILE A 285 -26.22 6.73 -10.40
CA ILE A 285 -24.81 6.48 -10.74
C ILE A 285 -24.63 5.10 -11.41
N MET A 286 -25.43 4.11 -11.01
CA MET A 286 -25.42 2.75 -11.56
C MET A 286 -25.97 2.67 -12.98
N ALA A 287 -26.88 3.57 -13.35
CA ALA A 287 -27.48 3.68 -14.67
C ALA A 287 -26.50 4.33 -15.70
N VAL A 288 -25.36 3.68 -15.92
CA VAL A 288 -24.30 4.13 -16.83
C VAL A 288 -24.34 3.37 -18.16
N ASP A 289 -24.07 4.09 -19.26
CA ASP A 289 -23.92 3.48 -20.58
C ASP A 289 -22.54 2.83 -20.77
N ALA A 290 -22.40 2.04 -21.85
CA ALA A 290 -21.18 1.29 -22.11
C ALA A 290 -19.97 2.19 -22.43
N SER A 291 -20.18 3.35 -23.06
CA SER A 291 -19.11 4.26 -23.46
C SER A 291 -18.52 5.00 -22.27
N GLU A 292 -19.36 5.49 -21.36
CA GLU A 292 -18.92 6.14 -20.13
C GLU A 292 -18.24 5.13 -19.18
N LEU A 293 -18.77 3.91 -19.10
CA LEU A 293 -18.14 2.83 -18.34
C LEU A 293 -16.75 2.51 -18.88
N HIS A 294 -16.60 2.40 -20.21
CA HIS A 294 -15.31 2.15 -20.84
C HIS A 294 -14.30 3.28 -20.57
N ALA A 295 -14.72 4.54 -20.74
CA ALA A 295 -13.88 5.70 -20.48
C ALA A 295 -13.39 5.76 -19.02
N PHE A 296 -14.25 5.40 -18.06
CA PHE A 296 -13.88 5.31 -16.64
C PHE A 296 -12.74 4.30 -16.42
N TRP A 297 -12.87 3.08 -16.97
CA TRP A 297 -11.88 2.03 -16.79
C TRP A 297 -10.59 2.28 -17.58
N GLU A 298 -10.67 2.91 -18.75
CA GLU A 298 -9.49 3.35 -19.51
C GLU A 298 -8.67 4.37 -18.70
N LYS A 299 -9.35 5.33 -18.06
CA LYS A 299 -8.70 6.29 -17.16
C LYS A 299 -8.08 5.60 -15.93
N ALA A 300 -8.80 4.66 -15.33
CA ALA A 300 -8.29 3.88 -14.20
C ALA A 300 -7.01 3.11 -14.57
N GLN A 301 -7.00 2.47 -15.74
CA GLN A 301 -5.83 1.76 -16.29
C GLN A 301 -4.63 2.66 -16.53
N LYS A 302 -4.85 3.83 -17.14
CA LYS A 302 -3.78 4.82 -17.36
C LYS A 302 -3.17 5.25 -16.02
N ARG A 303 -4.00 5.48 -15.01
CA ARG A 303 -3.56 5.88 -13.67
C ARG A 303 -2.79 4.76 -12.95
N ASP A 304 -3.26 3.52 -13.08
CA ASP A 304 -2.62 2.35 -12.49
C ASP A 304 -1.16 2.21 -12.96
N ARG A 305 -0.93 2.33 -14.28
CA ARG A 305 0.41 2.32 -14.89
C ARG A 305 1.34 3.41 -14.38
N VAL A 306 0.81 4.57 -13.98
CA VAL A 306 1.60 5.70 -13.47
C VAL A 306 1.88 5.57 -11.97
N THR A 307 0.93 5.01 -11.21
CA THR A 307 0.96 4.99 -9.74
C THR A 307 1.46 3.68 -9.14
N GLY A 308 1.53 2.60 -9.94
CA GLY A 308 1.85 1.26 -9.45
C GLY A 308 0.68 0.54 -8.76
N GLY A 309 -0.55 1.03 -8.98
CA GLY A 309 -1.78 0.47 -8.44
C GLY A 309 -2.06 0.79 -6.97
N ASP A 310 -3.22 0.31 -6.49
CA ASP A 310 -3.71 0.59 -5.14
C ASP A 310 -3.29 -0.49 -4.14
N LEU A 311 -2.03 -0.43 -3.72
CA LEU A 311 -1.38 -1.46 -2.91
C LEU A 311 -1.73 -1.40 -1.42
N PHE A 312 -2.17 -0.24 -0.92
CA PHE A 312 -2.38 -0.04 0.51
C PHE A 312 -3.83 -0.39 0.91
N GLU A 313 -3.96 -1.12 2.02
CA GLU A 313 -5.25 -1.45 2.60
C GLU A 313 -6.04 -0.21 3.04
N VAL A 314 -7.36 -0.37 3.13
CA VAL A 314 -8.26 0.61 3.75
C VAL A 314 -8.05 0.58 5.26
N ARG A 315 -7.21 1.50 5.76
CA ARG A 315 -6.87 1.63 7.18
C ARG A 315 -8.06 2.16 8.01
N ASP A 316 -8.04 1.83 9.30
CA ASP A 316 -9.09 2.23 10.26
C ASP A 316 -9.02 3.71 10.64
N THR A 317 -7.81 4.28 10.57
CA THR A 317 -7.54 5.66 10.91
C THR A 317 -6.56 6.24 9.90
N ILE A 318 -6.79 7.48 9.50
CA ILE A 318 -5.80 8.22 8.75
C ILE A 318 -4.71 8.63 9.73
N GLU A 319 -3.59 7.89 9.72
CA GLU A 319 -2.43 8.22 10.54
C GLU A 319 -1.92 9.59 10.10
N LYS A 320 -2.07 10.58 11.00
CA LYS A 320 -1.34 11.84 10.87
C LYS A 320 0.14 11.47 10.83
N PRO A 321 0.95 12.08 9.94
CA PRO A 321 2.39 11.92 10.04
C PRO A 321 2.78 12.41 11.43
N THR A 322 3.11 11.49 12.33
CA THR A 322 3.89 11.84 13.50
C THR A 322 5.14 12.47 12.92
N GLN A 323 5.35 13.76 13.17
CA GLN A 323 6.68 14.32 13.02
C GLN A 323 7.60 13.33 13.72
N ARG A 324 8.53 12.72 12.98
CA ARG A 324 9.50 11.78 13.56
C ARG A 324 9.97 12.40 14.86
N ALA A 325 9.82 11.68 15.97
CA ALA A 325 10.31 12.16 17.25
C ALA A 325 11.75 12.65 17.03
N PRO A 326 12.10 13.88 17.47
CA PRO A 326 13.45 14.38 17.30
C PRO A 326 14.41 13.34 17.88
N ARG A 327 15.36 12.88 17.06
CA ARG A 327 16.33 11.83 17.43
C ARG A 327 16.99 12.22 18.76
N THR A 328 17.03 11.30 19.70
CA THR A 328 17.69 11.51 21.00
C THR A 328 19.20 11.74 20.79
N PRO A 329 19.84 12.55 21.66
CA PRO A 329 21.26 12.92 21.52
C PRO A 329 22.20 11.71 21.46
N GLU A 330 21.85 10.62 22.15
CA GLU A 330 22.65 9.38 22.20
C GLU A 330 22.80 8.69 20.83
N GLN A 331 21.76 8.74 19.98
CA GLN A 331 21.84 8.21 18.61
C GLN A 331 22.72 9.06 17.68
N ARG A 332 22.94 10.35 18.01
CA ARG A 332 23.87 11.21 17.27
C ARG A 332 25.32 10.88 17.62
N GLU A 333 25.61 10.60 18.88
CA GLU A 333 26.97 10.27 19.34
C GLU A 333 27.46 8.92 18.81
N GLN A 334 26.58 7.91 18.72
CA GLN A 334 26.94 6.61 18.16
C GLN A 334 27.32 6.69 16.66
N LEU A 335 26.66 7.55 15.88
CA LEU A 335 27.03 7.75 14.48
C LEU A 335 28.37 8.47 14.31
N ILE A 336 28.65 9.46 15.17
CA ILE A 336 29.95 10.16 15.18
C ILE A 336 31.06 9.16 15.55
N SER A 337 30.84 8.28 16.52
CA SER A 337 31.80 7.23 16.85
C SER A 337 31.99 6.20 15.72
N GLY A 338 30.92 5.82 15.02
CA GLY A 338 30.99 4.88 13.91
C GLY A 338 31.79 5.43 12.71
N VAL A 339 31.64 6.71 12.42
CA VAL A 339 32.42 7.39 11.37
C VAL A 339 33.89 7.55 11.77
N LEU A 340 34.18 7.87 13.05
CA LEU A 340 35.55 8.00 13.53
C LEU A 340 36.32 6.68 13.47
N TRP A 341 35.71 5.57 13.91
CA TRP A 341 36.34 4.25 13.85
C TRP A 341 36.48 3.74 12.41
N GLY A 342 35.58 4.12 11.51
CA GLY A 342 35.71 3.86 10.08
C GLY A 342 36.94 4.54 9.46
N ALA A 343 37.21 5.80 9.81
CA ALA A 343 38.39 6.53 9.33
C ALA A 343 39.71 5.94 9.85
N VAL A 344 39.76 5.52 11.12
CA VAL A 344 40.94 4.86 11.71
C VAL A 344 41.22 3.52 11.01
N GLY A 345 40.19 2.74 10.70
CA GLY A 345 40.33 1.47 9.98
C GLY A 345 40.95 1.63 8.58
N VAL A 346 40.54 2.65 7.84
CA VAL A 346 41.07 2.94 6.49
C VAL A 346 42.53 3.37 6.53
N MET A 347 42.93 4.17 7.53
CA MET A 347 44.30 4.64 7.71
C MET A 347 45.29 3.49 7.99
N VAL A 348 44.91 2.54 8.85
CA VAL A 348 45.75 1.37 9.15
C VAL A 348 45.98 0.51 7.91
N ILE A 349 44.95 0.31 7.09
CA ILE A 349 45.06 -0.46 5.84
C ILE A 349 46.00 0.23 4.86
N ALA A 350 45.92 1.56 4.73
CA ALA A 350 46.79 2.33 3.85
C ALA A 350 48.28 2.24 4.24
N ILE A 351 48.59 2.25 5.55
CA ILE A 351 49.97 2.12 6.05
C ILE A 351 50.54 0.73 5.76
N VAL A 352 49.74 -0.32 5.92
CA VAL A 352 50.17 -1.70 5.63
C VAL A 352 50.42 -1.89 4.13
N VAL A 353 49.55 -1.34 3.27
CA VAL A 353 49.71 -1.42 1.81
C VAL A 353 50.91 -0.58 1.34
N GLY A 354 51.10 0.62 1.89
CA GLY A 354 52.24 1.49 1.57
C GLY A 354 53.59 0.92 2.02
N GLY A 355 53.63 0.27 3.20
CA GLY A 355 54.82 -0.41 3.69
C GLY A 355 55.22 -1.62 2.85
N PHE A 356 54.24 -2.35 2.30
CA PHE A 356 54.51 -3.50 1.42
C PHE A 356 55.08 -3.07 0.06
N TRP A 357 54.63 -1.93 -0.49
CA TRP A 357 55.04 -1.44 -1.80
C TRP A 357 56.48 -0.88 -1.82
N LEU A 358 56.94 -0.28 -0.71
CA LEU A 358 58.30 0.26 -0.62
C LEU A 358 59.40 -0.80 -0.53
N VAL A 359 59.07 -2.03 -0.12
CA VAL A 359 60.05 -3.12 0.02
C VAL A 359 60.33 -3.83 -1.31
N THR A 360 59.47 -3.69 -2.31
CA THR A 360 59.50 -4.54 -3.52
C THR A 360 60.08 -3.90 -4.78
N SER A 361 60.49 -2.63 -4.78
CA SER A 361 60.91 -1.93 -6.02
C SER A 361 62.30 -1.30 -5.94
N SER A 362 63.31 -2.00 -6.46
CA SER A 362 64.65 -1.48 -6.73
C SER A 362 65.19 -1.92 -8.11
N ALA A 363 65.02 -1.01 -9.10
CA ALA A 363 65.85 -0.68 -10.31
C ALA A 363 66.24 -1.78 -11.34
N PRO A 364 66.77 -1.47 -12.56
CA PRO A 364 67.19 -0.17 -13.14
C PRO A 364 66.75 0.14 -14.61
N ALA A 365 67.27 1.26 -15.11
CA ALA A 365 66.84 2.11 -16.24
C ALA A 365 67.47 1.81 -17.63
N GLU A 366 66.90 2.40 -18.69
CA GLU A 366 67.63 2.78 -19.91
C GLU A 366 67.01 4.01 -20.64
N THR A 367 67.93 4.87 -21.12
CA THR A 367 67.88 6.11 -21.94
C THR A 367 67.43 5.84 -23.40
N ALA A 368 67.02 6.74 -24.32
CA ALA A 368 67.24 8.17 -24.55
C ALA A 368 66.39 8.67 -25.77
N VAL A 369 65.97 9.96 -25.74
CA VAL A 369 66.00 11.04 -26.80
C VAL A 369 65.33 10.81 -28.18
N ALA A 370 64.71 11.77 -28.89
CA ALA A 370 63.91 13.00 -28.73
C ALA A 370 63.65 13.53 -30.17
N ALA A 371 62.52 14.17 -30.45
CA ALA A 371 62.45 15.27 -31.43
C ALA A 371 61.19 16.12 -31.16
N THR A 372 61.39 17.43 -31.11
CA THR A 372 60.47 18.44 -30.62
C THR A 372 59.96 19.30 -31.77
N GLU A 373 58.66 19.57 -31.83
CA GLU A 373 58.11 20.75 -32.52
C GLU A 373 57.05 21.43 -31.62
N THR A 374 57.18 22.74 -31.44
CA THR A 374 56.24 23.72 -30.88
C THR A 374 56.34 24.97 -31.77
N PRO A 375 55.34 25.89 -31.92
CA PRO A 375 54.47 26.46 -30.86
C PRO A 375 53.00 26.66 -31.33
N ALA A 376 52.00 27.10 -30.55
CA ALA A 376 51.82 28.39 -29.85
C ALA A 376 50.46 28.39 -29.06
N PRO A 377 50.19 29.39 -28.21
CA PRO A 377 49.45 29.26 -26.94
C PRO A 377 47.92 29.35 -27.07
N GLN A 378 47.21 28.47 -26.36
CA GLN A 378 45.79 28.64 -26.06
C GLN A 378 45.63 29.20 -24.65
N GLU A 379 44.97 30.37 -24.55
CA GLU A 379 44.45 30.92 -23.32
C GLU A 379 43.49 29.92 -22.66
N MET A 380 43.90 29.35 -21.52
CA MET A 380 42.98 28.65 -20.64
C MET A 380 42.04 29.67 -20.02
N ARG A 381 40.79 29.67 -20.48
CA ARG A 381 39.69 30.35 -19.81
C ARG A 381 39.44 29.63 -18.49
N GLU A 382 39.92 30.21 -17.39
CA GLU A 382 39.79 29.66 -16.04
C GLU A 382 38.32 29.40 -15.70
N THR A 383 38.03 28.18 -15.22
CA THR A 383 36.71 27.80 -14.72
C THR A 383 36.48 28.53 -13.39
N PRO A 384 35.34 29.20 -13.19
CA PRO A 384 35.10 29.99 -11.97
C PRO A 384 35.12 29.08 -10.75
N SER A 385 35.80 29.52 -9.70
CA SER A 385 35.97 28.73 -8.48
C SER A 385 34.63 28.56 -7.75
N SER A 386 34.47 27.47 -6.99
CA SER A 386 33.24 27.15 -6.24
C SER A 386 32.79 28.29 -5.30
N ARG A 387 33.72 29.15 -4.87
CA ARG A 387 33.41 30.35 -4.06
C ARG A 387 32.78 31.47 -4.89
N GLU A 388 33.20 31.68 -6.12
CA GLU A 388 32.66 32.72 -7.01
C GLU A 388 31.24 32.41 -7.48
N THR A 389 30.92 31.12 -7.61
CA THR A 389 29.55 30.66 -7.89
C THR A 389 28.63 30.90 -6.70
N LEU A 390 29.09 30.65 -5.48
CA LEU A 390 28.32 30.88 -4.24
C LEU A 390 28.10 32.36 -3.92
N THR A 391 29.11 33.22 -4.14
CA THR A 391 28.97 34.67 -3.94
C THR A 391 28.07 35.32 -4.98
N ARG A 392 28.07 34.83 -6.24
CA ARG A 392 27.08 35.23 -7.27
C ARG A 392 25.65 34.84 -6.93
N MET A 393 25.45 33.82 -6.08
CA MET A 393 24.14 33.42 -5.56
C MET A 393 23.75 34.15 -4.27
N GLY A 394 24.59 35.07 -3.77
CA GLY A 394 24.30 35.87 -2.57
C GLY A 394 24.40 35.11 -1.25
N ILE A 395 25.06 33.95 -1.24
CA ILE A 395 25.12 33.04 -0.09
C ILE A 395 26.42 33.31 0.69
N THR A 396 26.30 33.67 1.97
CA THR A 396 27.46 33.84 2.87
C THR A 396 27.93 32.49 3.41
N TRP A 397 29.23 32.29 3.43
CA TRP A 397 29.85 31.04 3.85
C TRP A 397 30.10 31.08 5.37
N ASP A 398 29.05 30.81 6.15
CA ASP A 398 29.10 30.77 7.61
C ASP A 398 28.39 29.51 8.18
N GLU A 399 28.76 29.15 9.41
CA GLU A 399 28.27 27.96 10.12
C GLU A 399 26.74 27.97 10.31
N ASN A 400 26.14 29.16 10.42
CA ASN A 400 24.71 29.31 10.59
C ASN A 400 23.95 29.00 9.30
N ASN A 401 24.48 29.37 8.12
CA ASN A 401 23.94 29.00 6.83
C ASN A 401 24.06 27.51 6.56
N PHE A 402 25.18 26.87 6.93
CA PHE A 402 25.33 25.41 6.86
C PHE A 402 24.29 24.69 7.73
N ARG A 403 24.17 25.10 9.00
CA ARG A 403 23.17 24.53 9.92
C ARG A 403 21.75 24.76 9.43
N SER A 404 21.45 25.91 8.85
CA SER A 404 20.11 26.20 8.32
C SER A 404 19.80 25.42 7.04
N ALA A 405 20.77 25.21 6.14
CA ALA A 405 20.61 24.41 4.92
C ALA A 405 20.42 22.91 5.26
N ILE A 406 21.17 22.41 6.26
CA ILE A 406 21.02 21.04 6.78
C ILE A 406 19.66 20.86 7.47
N ASN A 407 19.23 21.83 8.29
CA ASN A 407 17.93 21.78 8.97
C ASN A 407 16.74 21.86 7.98
N ARG A 408 16.93 22.47 6.80
CA ARG A 408 15.93 22.54 5.72
C ARG A 408 16.01 21.38 4.73
N ASN A 409 17.00 20.50 4.86
CA ASN A 409 17.27 19.36 3.98
C ASN A 409 17.43 19.76 2.49
N ASP A 410 18.09 20.88 2.23
CA ASP A 410 18.38 21.39 0.89
C ASP A 410 19.73 20.82 0.42
N THR A 411 19.67 19.63 -0.19
CA THR A 411 20.83 18.84 -0.62
C THR A 411 21.72 19.55 -1.65
N PRO A 412 21.21 20.28 -2.66
CA PRO A 412 22.04 21.07 -3.57
C PRO A 412 22.83 22.17 -2.84
N HIS A 413 22.21 22.88 -1.90
CA HIS A 413 22.86 23.94 -1.13
C HIS A 413 23.96 23.40 -0.22
N CYS A 414 23.72 22.27 0.45
CA CYS A 414 24.72 21.62 1.28
C CYS A 414 25.91 21.12 0.45
N ALA A 415 25.66 20.55 -0.73
CA ALA A 415 26.71 20.06 -1.62
C ALA A 415 27.60 21.19 -2.15
N ALA A 416 27.00 22.34 -2.51
CA ALA A 416 27.75 23.50 -2.98
C ALA A 416 28.63 24.11 -1.87
N LEU A 417 28.12 24.19 -0.65
CA LEU A 417 28.89 24.67 0.51
C LEU A 417 30.03 23.71 0.91
N PHE A 418 29.79 22.38 0.83
CA PHE A 418 30.81 21.34 1.08
C PHE A 418 31.91 21.31 0.01
N ALA A 419 31.56 21.48 -1.26
CA ALA A 419 32.54 21.57 -2.35
C ALA A 419 33.49 22.77 -2.18
N GLY A 420 33.01 23.86 -1.55
CA GLY A 420 33.84 24.99 -1.15
C GLY A 420 34.79 24.71 0.02
N TRP A 421 34.49 23.72 0.88
CA TRP A 421 35.31 23.34 2.03
C TRP A 421 36.49 22.44 1.64
N ASN A 422 36.27 21.44 0.77
CA ASN A 422 37.32 20.53 0.30
C ASN A 422 38.38 21.22 -0.60
N GLY A 423 38.08 22.41 -1.14
CA GLY A 423 39.05 23.22 -1.87
C GLY A 423 40.11 23.89 -0.98
N LEU A 424 39.94 23.88 0.35
CA LEU A 424 40.84 24.54 1.30
C LEU A 424 41.99 23.63 1.76
N GLU A 425 41.80 22.31 1.80
CA GLU A 425 42.91 21.36 2.04
C GLU A 425 43.89 21.33 0.86
N ALA A 426 43.41 21.52 -0.38
CA ALA A 426 44.27 21.56 -1.55
C ALA A 426 45.05 22.89 -1.72
N LEU A 427 44.68 23.96 -1.00
CA LEU A 427 45.30 25.29 -1.12
C LEU A 427 46.16 25.68 0.10
N MET A 428 46.10 24.91 1.20
CA MET A 428 47.00 25.09 2.36
C MET A 428 48.27 24.23 2.31
N ASP A 429 48.38 23.26 1.39
CA ASP A 429 49.62 22.48 1.20
C ASP A 429 50.67 23.20 0.32
N GLY A 430 50.44 24.49 0.02
CA GLY A 430 51.24 25.28 -0.93
C GLY A 430 51.99 26.49 -0.36
N ARG A 431 51.86 26.81 0.94
CA ARG A 431 52.71 27.83 1.58
C ARG A 431 53.05 27.40 3.00
N GLY A 432 54.30 26.99 3.19
CA GLY A 432 54.89 26.90 4.51
C GLY A 432 54.86 28.29 5.16
N ASP A 433 54.29 28.37 6.35
CA ASP A 433 55.04 28.85 7.51
C ASP A 433 54.35 28.44 8.81
N VAL A 434 55.20 27.96 9.73
CA VAL A 434 54.95 27.49 11.09
C VAL A 434 54.63 28.66 11.99
N ILE A 435 53.57 28.62 12.81
CA ILE A 435 53.56 29.14 14.20
C ILE A 435 52.53 28.36 15.07
N GLN A 436 53.02 27.77 16.18
CA GLN A 436 52.30 27.24 17.36
C GLN A 436 51.84 28.37 18.31
N PRO A 437 50.98 28.16 19.33
CA PRO A 437 50.35 26.92 19.80
C PRO A 437 48.83 26.86 19.63
#